data_AF-A0A514XNS1-F1
#
_entry.id   AF-A0A514XNS1-F1
#
_cell.length_a   1.000
_cell.length_b   1.000
_cell.length_c   1.000
_cell.angle_alpha   90.00
_cell.angle_beta   90.00
_cell.angle_gamma   90.00
#
_symmetry.space_group_name_H-M   'P 1'
#
loop_
_entity.id
_entity.type
_entity.pdbx_description
1 polymer ?
#
loop_
_entity_poly.entity_id
_entity_poly.type
_entity_poly.pdbx_seq_one_letter_code
_entity_poly.pdbx_strand_id
1 'polypeptide(L)'
;MTQPQKVIGFLQLGQGWDPSLMFVMLGAIPVNAVVYFLVRRKTSPLLDTRWHVPTSREITKPLMLGSALFGFGWALGGYCPGPALTSLGAGSNSAILFVVFMFLGMILQRGYQRWIKS
;
A
#
# COMPACT_ATOMS: atom_id res chain seq x y z
N MET A 1 11.35 -6.56 6.88
CA MET A 1 10.13 -5.90 6.35
C MET A 1 9.52 -4.88 7.32
N THR A 2 9.58 -5.11 8.63
CA THR A 2 9.02 -4.21 9.68
C THR A 2 9.98 -3.10 10.13
N GLN A 3 11.26 -3.19 9.76
CA GLN A 3 12.26 -2.18 10.11
C GLN A 3 12.25 -1.06 9.05
N PRO A 4 11.96 0.20 9.43
CA PRO A 4 11.91 1.32 8.49
C PRO A 4 13.26 1.61 7.82
N GLN A 5 14.38 1.24 8.49
CA GLN A 5 15.72 1.35 7.91
C GLN A 5 15.89 0.54 6.62
N LYS A 6 15.18 -0.59 6.46
CA LYS A 6 15.25 -1.41 5.24
C LYS A 6 14.56 -0.74 4.06
N VAL A 7 13.52 0.05 4.30
CA VAL A 7 12.82 0.81 3.24
C VAL A 7 13.66 2.02 2.83
N ILE A 8 14.22 2.73 3.80
CA ILE A 8 15.09 3.89 3.55
C ILE A 8 16.39 3.46 2.86
N GLY A 9 17.00 2.35 3.30
CA GLY A 9 18.20 1.76 2.67
C GLY A 9 17.94 1.22 1.26
N PHE A 10 16.72 0.79 0.93
CA PHE A 10 16.37 0.45 -0.45
C PHE A 10 16.25 1.69 -1.36
N LEU A 11 15.83 2.84 -0.80
CA LEU A 11 15.68 4.10 -1.55
C LEU A 11 17.00 4.88 -1.71
N GLN A 12 18.03 4.58 -0.91
CA GLN A 12 19.37 5.15 -1.07
C GLN A 12 20.11 4.47 -2.23
N LEU A 13 19.99 5.02 -3.44
CA LEU A 13 20.77 4.63 -4.61
C LEU A 13 22.23 5.11 -4.45
N GLY A 14 23.10 4.29 -3.87
CA GLY A 14 24.51 4.63 -3.62
C GLY A 14 25.22 3.67 -2.65
N GLN A 15 26.24 4.17 -1.93
CA GLN A 15 26.93 3.40 -0.87
C GLN A 15 26.01 3.25 0.35
N GLY A 16 25.29 2.13 0.45
CA GLY A 16 24.28 1.88 1.49
C GLY A 16 23.01 1.20 0.99
N TRP A 17 22.94 0.91 -0.31
CA TRP A 17 21.78 0.29 -0.93
C TRP A 17 21.54 -1.15 -0.44
N ASP A 18 20.35 -1.41 0.12
CA ASP A 18 19.95 -2.73 0.62
C ASP A 18 18.96 -3.44 -0.36
N PRO A 19 19.40 -4.45 -1.13
CA PRO A 19 18.57 -5.14 -2.12
C PRO A 19 17.55 -6.10 -1.51
N SER A 20 17.51 -6.27 -0.18
CA SER A 20 16.62 -7.24 0.48
C SER A 20 15.14 -7.02 0.13
N LEU A 21 14.71 -5.77 -0.04
CA LEU A 21 13.33 -5.44 -0.40
C LEU A 21 13.00 -5.84 -1.85
N MET A 22 13.97 -5.73 -2.75
CA MET A 22 13.82 -6.10 -4.16
C MET A 22 13.59 -7.59 -4.32
N PHE A 23 14.34 -8.43 -3.61
CA PHE A 23 14.17 -9.89 -3.64
C PHE A 23 12.77 -10.30 -3.19
N VAL A 24 12.25 -9.67 -2.14
CA VAL A 24 10.89 -9.91 -1.64
C VAL A 24 9.85 -9.49 -2.68
N MET A 25 9.99 -8.30 -3.25
CA MET A 25 9.06 -7.81 -4.27
C MET A 25 9.10 -8.68 -5.53
N LEU A 26 10.29 -9.07 -5.99
CA LEU A 26 10.48 -9.98 -7.13
C LEU A 26 9.95 -11.38 -6.87
N GLY A 27 9.89 -11.85 -5.62
CA GLY A 27 9.20 -13.10 -5.29
C GLY A 27 7.68 -12.93 -5.24
N ALA A 28 7.20 -11.89 -4.58
CA ALA A 28 5.77 -11.70 -4.32
C ALA A 28 4.97 -11.30 -5.57
N ILE A 29 5.51 -10.41 -6.41
CA ILE A 29 4.79 -9.87 -7.58
C ILE A 29 4.50 -10.97 -8.61
N PRO A 30 5.46 -11.80 -9.05
CA PRO A 30 5.20 -12.84 -10.04
C PRO A 30 4.28 -13.93 -9.49
N VAL A 31 4.45 -14.33 -8.22
CA VAL A 31 3.57 -15.31 -7.58
C VAL A 31 2.13 -14.81 -7.58
N ASN A 32 1.92 -13.56 -7.14
CA ASN A 32 0.59 -12.96 -7.17
C ASN A 32 0.06 -12.79 -8.61
N ALA A 33 0.91 -12.44 -9.57
CA ALA A 33 0.51 -12.31 -10.98
C ALA A 33 0.07 -13.66 -11.58
N VAL A 34 0.80 -14.73 -11.31
CA VAL A 34 0.46 -16.10 -11.76
C VAL A 34 -0.84 -16.55 -11.12
N VAL A 35 -0.99 -16.39 -9.80
CA VAL A 35 -2.23 -16.73 -9.09
C VAL A 35 -3.40 -15.92 -9.65
N TYR A 36 -3.25 -14.61 -9.80
CA TYR A 36 -4.28 -13.74 -10.34
C TYR A 36 -4.67 -14.13 -11.78
N PHE A 37 -3.70 -14.48 -12.61
CA PHE A 37 -3.94 -14.94 -13.99
C PHE A 37 -4.70 -16.26 -14.04
N LEU A 38 -4.33 -17.23 -13.20
CA LEU A 38 -5.05 -18.50 -13.07
C LEU A 38 -6.48 -18.30 -12.56
N VAL A 39 -6.66 -17.40 -11.59
CA VAL A 39 -7.94 -17.06 -10.99
C VAL A 39 -8.86 -16.33 -11.98
N ARG A 40 -8.31 -15.40 -12.77
CA ARG A 40 -9.03 -14.70 -13.85
C ARG A 40 -9.59 -15.62 -14.94
N ARG A 41 -9.02 -16.81 -15.12
CA ARG A 41 -9.53 -17.82 -16.07
C ARG A 41 -10.76 -18.56 -15.53
N LYS A 42 -11.07 -18.45 -14.24
CA LYS A 42 -12.29 -19.03 -13.67
C LYS A 42 -13.48 -18.09 -13.83
N THR A 43 -14.60 -18.64 -14.27
CA THR A 43 -15.85 -17.90 -14.50
C THR A 43 -16.49 -17.38 -13.20
N SER A 44 -16.30 -18.08 -12.09
CA SER A 44 -16.80 -17.67 -10.77
C SER A 44 -15.80 -17.96 -9.64
N PRO A 45 -15.78 -17.15 -8.57
CA PRO A 45 -15.10 -17.51 -7.34
C PRO A 45 -15.77 -18.72 -6.67
N LEU A 46 -15.07 -19.39 -5.75
CA LEU A 46 -15.56 -20.61 -5.09
C LEU A 46 -16.77 -20.36 -4.17
N LEU A 47 -16.95 -19.12 -3.69
CA LEU A 47 -17.96 -18.74 -2.70
C LEU A 47 -18.97 -17.72 -3.22
N ASP A 48 -18.92 -17.36 -4.50
CA ASP A 48 -19.80 -16.36 -5.09
C ASP A 48 -20.00 -16.62 -6.60
N THR A 49 -21.02 -16.03 -7.19
CA THR A 49 -21.39 -16.21 -8.60
C THR A 49 -20.61 -15.30 -9.54
N ARG A 50 -20.01 -14.22 -9.01
CA ARG A 50 -19.31 -13.22 -9.82
C ARG A 50 -18.08 -12.64 -9.13
N TRP A 51 -17.11 -12.24 -9.94
CA TRP A 51 -15.92 -11.52 -9.49
C TRP A 51 -16.25 -10.07 -9.17
N HIS A 52 -16.11 -9.64 -7.92
CA HIS A 52 -16.28 -8.25 -7.48
C HIS A 52 -14.99 -7.43 -7.68
N VAL A 53 -14.44 -7.43 -8.90
CA VAL A 53 -13.23 -6.67 -9.24
C VAL A 53 -13.64 -5.27 -9.72
N PRO A 54 -12.97 -4.19 -9.26
CA PRO A 54 -13.25 -2.84 -9.75
C PRO A 54 -13.12 -2.77 -11.28
N THR A 55 -14.20 -2.37 -11.96
CA THR A 55 -14.24 -2.19 -13.42
C THR A 55 -13.80 -0.80 -13.87
N SER A 56 -13.80 0.18 -12.97
CA SER A 56 -13.33 1.53 -13.27
C SER A 56 -11.80 1.54 -13.48
N ARG A 57 -11.38 2.03 -14.65
CA ARG A 57 -9.97 2.27 -15.01
C ARG A 57 -9.65 3.75 -15.18
N GLU A 58 -10.54 4.62 -14.71
CA GLU A 58 -10.38 6.05 -14.91
C GLU A 58 -9.30 6.60 -13.98
N ILE A 59 -8.19 7.06 -14.58
CA ILE A 59 -7.15 7.77 -13.86
C ILE A 59 -7.62 9.22 -13.71
N THR A 60 -8.16 9.54 -12.54
CA THR A 60 -8.64 10.88 -12.23
C THR A 60 -7.53 11.73 -11.60
N LYS A 61 -7.55 13.06 -11.81
CA LYS A 61 -6.56 13.99 -11.22
C LYS A 61 -6.43 13.84 -9.69
N PRO A 62 -7.52 13.71 -8.91
CA PRO A 62 -7.43 13.46 -7.47
C PRO A 62 -6.73 12.15 -7.12
N LEU A 63 -6.87 11.10 -7.95
CA LEU A 63 -6.20 9.82 -7.74
C LEU A 63 -4.68 9.94 -7.96
N MET A 64 -4.24 10.66 -9.01
CA MET A 64 -2.82 10.89 -9.24
C MET A 64 -2.19 11.70 -8.11
N LEU A 65 -2.83 12.81 -7.71
CA LEU A 65 -2.30 13.66 -6.64
C LEU A 65 -2.28 12.93 -5.29
N GLY A 66 -3.35 12.21 -4.97
CA GLY A 66 -3.46 11.42 -3.74
C GLY A 66 -2.43 10.29 -3.67
N SER A 67 -2.24 9.55 -4.77
CA SER A 67 -1.25 8.46 -4.83
C SER A 67 0.19 8.95 -4.73
N ALA A 68 0.51 10.10 -5.33
CA ALA A 68 1.82 10.73 -5.19
C ALA A 68 2.08 11.15 -3.73
N LEU A 69 1.17 11.92 -3.13
CA LEU A 69 1.30 12.35 -1.72
C LEU A 69 1.43 11.18 -0.76
N PHE A 70 0.63 10.14 -0.98
CA PHE A 70 0.66 8.92 -0.17
C PHE A 70 1.98 8.16 -0.33
N GLY A 71 2.48 8.02 -1.55
CA GLY A 71 3.80 7.42 -1.82
C GLY A 71 4.95 8.19 -1.17
N PHE A 72 4.92 9.53 -1.22
CA PHE A 72 5.91 10.36 -0.52
C PHE A 72 5.87 10.14 1.00
N GLY A 73 4.67 10.07 1.58
CA GLY A 73 4.51 9.77 3.01
C GLY A 73 5.12 8.43 3.42
N TRP A 74 4.98 7.40 2.59
CA TRP A 74 5.60 6.09 2.83
C TRP A 74 7.11 6.12 2.71
N ALA A 75 7.63 6.81 1.68
CA ALA A 75 9.06 6.95 1.46
C ALA A 75 9.74 7.67 2.63
N LEU A 76 9.12 8.75 3.13
CA LEU A 76 9.62 9.52 4.27
C LEU A 76 9.47 8.75 5.60
N GLY A 77 8.33 8.09 5.82
CA GLY A 77 8.07 7.35 7.04
C GLY A 77 8.81 6.01 7.12
N GLY A 78 9.28 5.47 5.99
CA GLY A 78 9.86 4.12 5.92
C GLY A 78 8.85 3.00 6.23
N TYR A 79 7.55 3.32 6.28
CA TYR A 79 6.47 2.38 6.59
C TYR A 79 5.46 2.33 5.45
N CYS A 80 5.17 1.10 5.02
CA CYS A 80 4.02 0.76 4.18
C CYS A 80 2.86 0.31 5.11
N PRO A 81 1.57 0.45 4.74
CA PRO A 81 0.43 0.08 5.57
C PRO A 81 0.47 -1.35 6.10
N GLY A 82 0.95 -2.32 5.32
CA GLY A 82 1.10 -3.71 5.76
C GLY A 82 2.12 -3.86 6.90
N PRO A 83 3.37 -3.40 6.70
CA PRO A 83 4.38 -3.34 7.75
C PRO A 83 3.98 -2.46 8.95
N ALA A 84 3.25 -1.37 8.73
CA ALA A 84 2.79 -0.49 9.79
C ALA A 84 1.81 -1.20 10.73
N LEU A 85 0.83 -1.93 10.18
CA LEU A 85 -0.14 -2.70 10.97
C LEU A 85 0.51 -3.87 11.73
N THR A 86 1.46 -4.56 11.11
CA THR A 86 2.21 -5.64 11.78
C THR A 86 3.14 -5.09 12.87
N SER A 87 3.78 -3.94 12.64
CA SER A 87 4.65 -3.28 13.62
C SER A 87 3.87 -2.62 14.76
N LEU A 88 2.62 -2.20 14.51
CA LEU A 88 1.67 -1.78 15.54
C LEU A 88 1.40 -2.93 16.51
N GLY A 89 1.11 -4.13 15.99
CA GLY A 89 0.95 -5.34 16.81
C GLY A 89 2.22 -5.75 17.57
N ALA A 90 3.40 -5.38 17.06
CA ALA A 90 4.68 -5.58 17.74
C ALA A 90 5.05 -4.47 18.76
N GLY A 91 4.19 -3.46 18.96
CA GLY A 91 4.40 -2.42 19.98
C GLY A 91 5.34 -1.27 19.59
N SER A 92 5.60 -1.06 18.30
CA SER A 92 6.47 0.04 17.85
C SER A 92 5.78 1.41 17.97
N ASN A 93 6.35 2.31 18.78
CA ASN A 93 5.80 3.64 19.02
C ASN A 93 5.74 4.50 17.74
N SER A 94 6.73 4.33 16.85
CA SER A 94 6.75 5.01 15.54
C SER A 94 5.66 4.49 14.59
N ALA A 95 5.33 3.19 14.68
CA ALA A 95 4.25 2.61 13.89
C ALA A 95 2.87 3.10 14.37
N ILE A 96 2.69 3.24 15.70
CA ILE A 96 1.47 3.82 16.28
C ILE A 96 1.22 5.21 15.73
N LEU A 97 2.22 6.09 15.79
CA LEU A 97 2.13 7.45 15.25
C LEU A 97 1.75 7.44 13.76
N PHE A 98 2.46 6.65 12.95
CA PHE A 98 2.16 6.55 11.52
C PHE A 98 0.71 6.10 11.25
N VAL A 99 0.24 5.07 11.95
CA VAL A 99 -1.11 4.53 11.79
C VAL A 99 -2.17 5.55 12.21
N VAL A 100 -1.96 6.28 13.32
CA VAL A 100 -2.89 7.34 13.77
C VAL A 100 -3.01 8.45 12.73
N PHE A 101 -1.88 8.97 12.22
CA PHE A 101 -1.91 10.00 11.18
C PHE A 101 -2.49 9.50 9.85
N MET A 102 -2.27 8.23 9.49
CA MET A 102 -2.90 7.59 8.34
C MET A 102 -4.43 7.58 8.47
N PHE A 103 -4.96 7.18 9.64
CA PHE A 103 -6.40 7.18 9.90
C PHE A 103 -6.98 8.61 9.91
N LEU A 104 -6.30 9.57 10.52
CA LEU A 104 -6.71 10.98 10.49
C LEU A 104 -6.82 11.50 9.06
N GLY A 105 -5.83 11.23 8.20
CA GLY A 105 -5.86 11.62 6.80
C GLY A 105 -7.04 10.99 6.04
N MET A 106 -7.34 9.71 6.28
CA MET A 106 -8.49 9.04 5.66
C MET A 106 -9.83 9.63 6.12
N ILE A 107 -9.97 9.96 7.40
CA ILE A 107 -11.19 10.58 7.94
C ILE A 107 -11.38 11.99 7.37
N LEU A 108 -10.31 12.80 7.35
CA LEU A 108 -10.33 14.14 6.77
C LEU A 108 -10.71 14.11 5.29
N GLN A 109 -10.09 13.23 4.51
CA GLN A 109 -10.40 13.09 3.08
C GLN A 109 -11.85 12.63 2.85
N ARG A 110 -12.36 11.73 3.71
CA ARG A 110 -13.75 11.28 3.65
C ARG A 110 -14.72 12.40 4.01
N GLY A 111 -14.38 13.24 4.99
CA GLY A 111 -15.14 14.44 5.35
C GLY A 111 -15.14 15.48 4.22
N TYR A 112 -13.97 15.76 3.64
CA TYR A 112 -13.81 16.67 2.52
C TYR A 112 -14.61 16.23 1.28
N GLN A 113 -14.56 14.94 0.93
CA GLN A 113 -15.39 14.41 -0.16
C GLN A 113 -16.89 14.51 0.11
N ARG A 114 -17.33 14.29 1.36
CA ARG A 114 -18.74 14.47 1.74
C ARG A 114 -19.17 15.93 1.62
N TRP A 115 -18.29 16.87 1.97
CA TRP A 115 -18.58 18.30 1.91
C TRP A 115 -18.68 18.82 0.47
N ILE A 116 -17.82 18.36 -0.44
CA ILE A 116 -17.85 18.77 -1.86
C ILE A 116 -19.03 18.17 -2.63
N LYS A 117 -19.53 17.00 -2.24
CA LYS A 117 -20.66 16.33 -2.89
C LYS A 117 -22.03 16.70 -2.30
N SER A 118 -22.07 17.51 -1.25
CA SER A 118 -23.30 18.04 -0.66
C SER A 118 -23.64 19.41 -1.24
#